data_AF-A0A9E5NBN3-F1
#
_entry.id   AF-A0A9E5NBN3-F1
#
_cell.length_a   1.000
_cell.length_b   1.000
_cell.length_c   1.000
_cell.angle_alpha   90.00
_cell.angle_beta   90.00
_cell.angle_gamma   90.00
#
_symmetry.space_group_name_H-M   'P 1'
#
loop_
_entity.id
_entity.type
_entity.pdbx_description
1 polymer ?
#
loop_
_entity_poly.entity_id
_entity_poly.type
_entity_poly.pdbx_seq_one_letter_code
_entity_poly.pdbx_strand_id
1 'polypeptide(L)'
;RSALEEVGGFDEGFPMFFNDVDLCLRLKQAGWKIFFLPEAEALHHHGASTAQRRREMIAQSHDSLLRFYRKHYRGRVGGPGYWAVTLLARAAKHLRCMTASK
;
A
#
# COMPACT_ATOMS: atom_id res chain seq x y z
N ARG A 1 19.72 -11.64 6.35
CA ARG A 1 18.30 -11.82 6.75
C ARG A 1 17.91 -10.98 7.98
N SER A 2 18.88 -10.56 8.79
CA SER A 2 18.73 -9.69 9.97
C SER A 2 17.72 -8.54 9.82
N ALA A 3 17.77 -7.77 8.73
CA ALA A 3 16.86 -6.64 8.52
C ALA A 3 15.36 -7.02 8.50
N LEU A 4 15.00 -8.13 7.84
CA LEU A 4 13.61 -8.58 7.77
C LEU A 4 13.15 -9.17 9.10
N GLU A 5 14.03 -9.89 9.78
CA GLU A 5 13.76 -10.49 11.09
C GLU A 5 13.53 -9.40 12.15
N GLU A 6 14.33 -8.33 12.13
CA GLU A 6 14.21 -7.19 13.05
C GLU A 6 12.85 -6.49 12.95
N VAL A 7 12.34 -6.28 11.73
CA VAL A 7 11.05 -5.61 11.53
C VAL A 7 9.85 -6.55 11.51
N GLY A 8 10.06 -7.86 11.68
CA GLY A 8 9.00 -8.88 11.68
C GLY A 8 8.45 -9.24 10.28
N GLY A 9 9.22 -9.01 9.21
CA GLY A 9 8.83 -9.38 7.85
C GLY A 9 7.66 -8.58 7.28
N PHE A 10 6.86 -9.21 6.40
CA PHE A 10 5.65 -8.61 5.84
C PHE A 10 4.50 -8.65 6.86
N ASP A 11 3.74 -7.56 6.97
CA ASP A 11 2.51 -7.52 7.78
C ASP A 11 1.38 -8.20 6.99
N GLU A 12 0.93 -9.37 7.46
CA GLU A 12 -0.12 -10.20 6.83
C GLU A 12 -1.46 -9.46 6.66
N GLY A 13 -1.61 -8.34 7.36
CA GLY A 13 -2.70 -7.43 7.19
C GLY A 13 -2.73 -6.63 5.89
N PHE A 14 -1.65 -6.70 5.10
CA PHE A 14 -1.57 -6.24 3.71
C PHE A 14 -1.43 -7.46 2.78
N PRO A 15 -2.51 -8.21 2.53
CA PRO A 15 -2.44 -9.38 1.65
C PRO A 15 -2.02 -9.00 0.22
N MET A 16 -2.40 -7.80 -0.22
CA MET A 16 -2.01 -7.24 -1.52
C MET A 16 -2.00 -5.70 -1.45
N PHE A 17 -1.06 -5.09 -2.19
CA PHE A 17 -0.75 -3.65 -2.19
C PHE A 17 -0.30 -3.10 -0.83
N PHE A 18 0.59 -2.10 -0.85
CA PHE A 18 1.16 -1.46 0.35
C PHE A 18 1.94 -2.39 1.31
N ASN A 19 2.08 -3.69 1.01
CA ASN A 19 2.85 -4.61 1.82
C ASN A 19 4.36 -4.28 1.78
N ASP A 20 4.85 -3.93 0.60
CA ASP A 20 6.19 -3.44 0.31
C ASP A 20 6.40 -2.02 0.83
N VAL A 21 5.43 -1.12 0.65
CA VAL A 21 5.48 0.26 1.16
C VAL A 21 5.55 0.26 2.69
N ASP A 22 4.74 -0.55 3.37
CA ASP A 22 4.77 -0.74 4.82
C ASP A 22 6.12 -1.31 5.29
N LEU A 23 6.62 -2.34 4.61
CA LEU A 23 7.92 -2.95 4.92
C LEU A 23 9.06 -1.94 4.77
N CYS A 24 9.12 -1.23 3.65
CA CYS A 24 10.12 -0.20 3.39
C CYS A 24 10.07 0.92 4.44
N LEU A 25 8.88 1.38 4.83
CA LEU A 25 8.75 2.40 5.86
C LEU A 25 9.25 1.90 7.23
N ARG A 26 8.93 0.66 7.62
CA ARG A 26 9.42 0.05 8.87
C ARG A 26 10.93 -0.15 8.86
N LEU A 27 11.49 -0.65 7.76
CA LEU A 27 12.95 -0.78 7.59
C LEU A 27 13.65 0.57 7.74
N LYS A 28 13.13 1.61 7.08
CA LYS A 28 13.66 2.98 7.20
C LYS A 28 13.56 3.51 8.63
N GLN A 29 12.46 3.25 9.34
CA GLN A 29 12.29 3.64 10.74
C GLN A 29 13.24 2.90 11.69
N ALA A 30 13.63 1.66 11.35
CA ALA A 30 14.64 0.87 12.05
C ALA A 30 16.09 1.24 11.66
N GLY A 31 16.29 2.26 10.82
CA GLY A 31 17.63 2.73 10.42
C GLY A 31 18.26 1.98 9.25
N TRP A 32 17.53 1.05 8.62
CA TRP A 32 18.01 0.38 7.42
C TRP A 32 17.96 1.29 6.20
N LYS A 33 18.90 1.06 5.27
CA LYS A 33 18.97 1.77 4.00
C LYS A 33 18.22 1.00 2.91
N ILE A 34 17.54 1.73 2.03
CA ILE A 34 16.86 1.20 0.85
C ILE A 34 17.58 1.76 -0.37
N PHE A 35 18.00 0.89 -1.27
CA PHE A 35 18.73 1.25 -2.48
C PHE A 35 17.91 0.91 -3.71
N PHE A 36 17.93 1.81 -4.69
CA PHE A 36 17.45 1.54 -6.05
C PHE A 36 18.66 1.11 -6.88
N LEU A 37 18.54 -0.03 -7.56
CA LEU A 37 19.62 -0.61 -8.36
C LEU A 37 19.19 -0.63 -9.84
N PRO A 38 19.56 0.40 -10.63
CA PRO A 38 19.13 0.51 -12.03
C PRO A 38 19.67 -0.61 -12.93
N GLU A 39 20.77 -1.25 -12.56
CA GLU A 39 21.38 -2.36 -13.30
C GLU A 39 20.61 -3.67 -13.16
N ALA A 40 19.71 -3.78 -12.18
CA ALA A 40 18.84 -4.93 -12.01
C ALA A 40 17.53 -4.72 -12.78
N GLU A 41 17.40 -5.41 -13.91
CA GLU A 41 16.24 -5.30 -14.79
C GLU A 41 15.27 -6.48 -14.62
N ALA A 42 13.97 -6.20 -14.69
CA ALA A 42 12.92 -7.21 -14.70
C ALA A 42 11.76 -6.76 -15.60
N LEU A 43 11.21 -7.69 -16.39
CA LEU A 43 10.05 -7.42 -17.23
C LEU A 43 8.76 -7.59 -16.41
N HIS A 44 7.94 -6.54 -16.35
CA HIS A 44 6.63 -6.57 -15.71
C HIS A 44 5.52 -6.46 -16.76
N HIS A 45 4.76 -7.54 -16.94
CA HIS A 45 3.52 -7.51 -17.72
C HIS A 45 2.40 -6.76 -16.97
N HIS A 46 2.32 -5.46 -17.23
CA HIS A 46 1.44 -4.56 -16.48
C HIS A 46 -0.02 -5.03 -16.43
N GLY A 47 -0.54 -5.19 -15.23
CA GLY A 47 -1.95 -5.48 -15.00
C GLY A 47 -2.40 -6.90 -15.38
N ALA A 48 -1.50 -7.81 -15.77
CA ALA A 48 -1.86 -9.18 -16.14
C ALA A 48 -2.65 -9.89 -15.03
N SER A 49 -2.22 -9.76 -13.78
CA SER A 49 -2.89 -10.37 -12.62
C SER A 49 -4.08 -9.57 -12.11
N THR A 50 -4.11 -8.25 -12.33
CA THR A 50 -5.15 -7.38 -11.76
C THR A 50 -6.32 -7.13 -12.69
N ALA A 51 -6.12 -7.24 -14.01
CA ALA A 51 -7.16 -7.03 -15.01
C ALA A 51 -8.29 -8.04 -14.90
N GLN A 52 -7.99 -9.29 -14.52
CA GLN A 52 -8.97 -10.37 -14.36
C GLN A 52 -9.94 -10.18 -13.19
N ARG A 53 -9.55 -9.35 -12.21
CA ARG A 53 -10.33 -9.10 -10.98
C ARG A 53 -10.35 -7.60 -10.67
N ARG A 54 -10.50 -6.76 -11.70
CA ARG A 54 -10.21 -5.31 -11.64
C ARG A 54 -10.92 -4.60 -10.50
N ARG A 55 -12.23 -4.83 -10.34
CA ARG A 55 -13.01 -4.21 -9.25
C ARG A 55 -12.51 -4.62 -7.87
N GLU A 56 -12.19 -5.90 -7.67
CA GLU A 56 -11.68 -6.41 -6.40
C GLU A 56 -10.28 -5.88 -6.09
N MET A 57 -9.41 -5.79 -7.09
CA MET A 57 -8.06 -5.25 -6.95
C MET A 57 -8.08 -3.74 -6.63
N ILE A 58 -9.00 -3.00 -7.24
CA ILE A 58 -9.25 -1.60 -6.86
C ILE A 58 -9.70 -1.55 -5.40
N ALA A 59 -10.66 -2.38 -4.99
CA ALA A 59 -11.14 -2.38 -3.62
C ALA A 59 -10.02 -2.69 -2.61
N GLN A 60 -9.24 -3.76 -2.84
CA GLN A 60 -8.11 -4.15 -2.01
C GLN A 60 -7.04 -3.07 -1.95
N SER A 61 -6.70 -2.44 -3.08
CA SER A 61 -5.72 -1.35 -3.12
C SER A 61 -6.12 -0.18 -2.21
N HIS A 62 -7.40 0.21 -2.21
CA HIS A 62 -7.89 1.29 -1.34
C HIS A 62 -8.01 0.86 0.14
N ASP A 63 -8.39 -0.39 0.40
CA ASP A 63 -8.45 -0.91 1.77
C ASP A 63 -7.05 -0.99 2.39
N SER A 64 -6.05 -1.42 1.62
CA SER A 64 -4.64 -1.40 1.99
C SER A 64 -4.13 0.04 2.18
N LEU A 65 -4.47 0.99 1.30
CA LEU A 65 -4.14 2.41 1.49
C LEU A 65 -4.70 2.95 2.82
N LEU A 66 -5.98 2.72 3.11
CA LEU A 66 -6.62 3.19 4.34
C LEU A 66 -6.02 2.54 5.58
N ARG A 67 -5.66 1.25 5.52
CA ARG A 67 -4.95 0.56 6.60
C ARG A 67 -3.58 1.17 6.83
N PHE A 68 -2.80 1.38 5.76
CA PHE A 68 -1.47 1.98 5.82
C PHE A 68 -1.54 3.39 6.43
N TYR A 69 -2.49 4.20 5.96
CA TYR A 69 -2.68 5.55 6.46
C TYR A 69 -3.05 5.56 7.95
N ARG A 70 -3.98 4.68 8.36
CA ARG A 70 -4.33 4.51 9.78
C ARG A 70 -3.14 4.05 10.62
N LYS A 71 -2.33 3.10 10.13
CA LYS A 71 -1.19 2.52 10.86
C LYS A 71 -0.09 3.56 11.11
N HIS A 72 0.22 4.39 10.11
CA HIS A 72 1.39 5.27 10.15
C HIS A 72 1.10 6.74 10.41
N TYR A 73 -0.13 7.21 10.16
CA TYR A 73 -0.46 8.64 10.17
C TYR A 73 -1.57 9.03 11.15
N ARG A 74 -2.26 8.06 11.79
CA ARG A 74 -3.21 8.37 12.86
C ARG A 74 -2.49 9.06 14.02
N GLY A 75 -2.96 10.24 14.41
CA GLY A 75 -2.35 11.06 15.47
C GLY A 75 -1.06 11.80 15.06
N ARG A 76 -0.51 11.54 13.86
CA ARG A 76 0.63 12.29 13.29
C ARG A 76 0.19 13.40 12.34
N VAL A 77 -1.02 13.29 11.80
CA VAL A 77 -1.67 14.31 10.97
C VAL A 77 -2.81 14.93 11.79
N GLY A 78 -3.00 16.25 11.66
CA GLY A 78 -4.11 16.95 12.29
C GLY A 78 -5.47 16.33 11.93
N GLY A 79 -6.39 16.30 12.88
CA GLY A 79 -7.70 15.63 12.75
C GLY A 79 -8.44 15.93 11.44
N PRO A 80 -8.64 17.21 11.06
CA PRO A 80 -9.32 17.55 9.80
C PRO A 80 -8.61 16.99 8.56
N GLY A 81 -7.28 17.10 8.51
CA GLY A 81 -6.49 16.57 7.39
C GLY A 81 -6.56 15.05 7.29
N TYR A 82 -6.49 14.35 8.42
CA TYR A 82 -6.63 12.90 8.47
C TYR A 82 -7.99 12.43 7.93
N TRP A 83 -9.08 13.09 8.36
CA TRP A 83 -10.42 12.76 7.90
C TRP A 83 -10.66 13.11 6.44
N ALA A 84 -10.14 14.24 5.96
CA ALA A 84 -10.23 14.62 4.55
C ALA A 84 -9.60 13.55 3.65
N VAL A 85 -8.37 13.12 3.95
CA VAL A 85 -7.68 12.05 3.18
C VAL A 85 -8.46 10.73 3.25
N THR A 86 -8.95 10.36 4.43
CA THR A 86 -9.74 9.13 4.62
C THR A 86 -11.03 9.15 3.79
N LEU A 87 -11.77 10.27 3.78
CA LEU A 87 -13.00 10.43 3.02
C LEU A 87 -12.73 10.43 1.51
N LEU A 88 -11.70 11.14 1.05
CA LEU A 88 -11.30 11.15 -0.35
C LEU A 88 -10.90 9.75 -0.85
N ALA A 89 -10.13 9.00 -0.06
CA ALA A 89 -9.76 7.63 -0.41
C ALA A 89 -10.98 6.69 -0.49
N ARG A 90 -11.96 6.85 0.40
CA ARG A 90 -13.22 6.08 0.37
C ARG A 90 -14.10 6.46 -0.81
N ALA A 91 -14.23 7.75 -1.12
CA ALA A 91 -14.97 8.24 -2.28
C ALA A 91 -14.33 7.77 -3.59
N ALA A 92 -13.00 7.84 -3.69
CA ALA A 92 -12.24 7.34 -4.83
C ALA A 92 -12.43 5.82 -5.00
N LYS A 93 -12.38 5.04 -3.92
CA LYS A 93 -12.69 3.60 -3.95
C LYS A 93 -14.07 3.37 -4.55
N HIS A 94 -15.08 4.06 -4.05
CA HIS A 94 -16.46 3.90 -4.51
C HIS A 94 -16.60 4.23 -6.00
N LEU A 95 -16.15 5.41 -6.42
CA LEU A 95 -16.22 5.86 -7.81
C LEU A 95 -15.49 4.90 -8.76
N ARG A 96 -14.26 4.48 -8.41
CA ARG A 96 -13.46 3.57 -9.24
C ARG A 96 -14.02 2.16 -9.30
N CYS A 97 -14.66 1.69 -8.22
CA CYS A 97 -15.35 0.40 -8.22
C CYS A 97 -16.65 0.42 -9.05
N MET A 98 -17.31 1.58 -9.19
CA MET A 98 -18.50 1.74 -10.03
C MET A 98 -18.16 1.78 -11.53
N THR A 99 -17.02 2.39 -11.88
CA THR A 99 -16.58 2.52 -13.27
C THR A 99 -15.71 1.34 -13.73
N ALA A 100 -15.32 0.45 -12.83
CA ALA A 100 -14.64 -0.79 -13.17
C ALA A 100 -15.64 -1.78 -13.78
N SER A 101 -15.40 -2.17 -15.04
CA SER A 101 -16.00 -3.39 -15.59
C SER A 101 -15.72 -4.58 -14.65
N LYS A 102 -16.63 -5.57 -14.68
CA LYS A 102 -16.33 -6.89 -14.10
C LYS A 102 -14.97 -7.39 -14.60
#